data_AF-A0A9P6KX28-F1
#
_entry.id   AF-A0A9P6KX28-F1
#
_cell.length_a   1.000
_cell.length_b   1.000
_cell.length_c   1.000
_cell.angle_alpha   90.00
_cell.angle_beta   90.00
_cell.angle_gamma   90.00
#
_symmetry.space_group_name_H-M   'P 1'
#
loop_
_entity.id
_entity.type
_entity.pdbx_description
1 polymer ?
#
loop_
_entity_poly.entity_id
_entity_poly.type
_entity_poly.pdbx_seq_one_letter_code
_entity_poly.pdbx_strand_id
1 'polypeptide(L)'
;LSILLIYTTILLIYTIYTTIYTTNLYYFFLPPFFMSLYSLVVVNIHTKEIIEKYFYLKEFSFFTRGSVKEAILMISQEVSSRITSYDFQSLSHTFNDKKTYLVFTVVYGEHIFIACADGEYLPSVASVFLEKARGCIDKDRLLEEYQDSKSKDTLGKIKNEITETKEVCIKTLNSLFERGEKLDDLIDKSEQLSKSSKMFYKAAHKRNKCC
;
A
#
# COMPACT_ATOMS: atom_id res chain seq x y z
N LEU A 1 17.67 47.24 -38.60
CA LEU A 1 16.62 46.91 -37.61
C LEU A 1 15.95 45.55 -37.87
N SER A 2 15.71 45.16 -39.12
CA SER A 2 14.95 43.93 -39.48
C SER A 2 15.59 42.61 -39.02
N ILE A 3 16.92 42.46 -39.12
CA ILE A 3 17.60 41.20 -38.78
C ILE A 3 17.61 40.92 -37.27
N LEU A 4 17.73 41.98 -36.45
CA LEU A 4 17.74 41.85 -34.99
C LEU A 4 16.37 41.40 -34.44
N LEU A 5 15.29 41.89 -35.04
CA LEU A 5 13.90 41.50 -34.74
C LEU A 5 13.59 40.03 -35.11
N ILE A 6 14.21 39.53 -36.18
CA ILE A 6 14.07 38.12 -36.58
C ILE A 6 14.84 37.22 -35.59
N TYR A 7 16.01 37.67 -35.14
CA TYR A 7 16.81 36.88 -34.19
C TYR A 7 16.14 36.75 -32.82
N THR A 8 15.53 37.83 -32.31
CA THR A 8 14.84 37.81 -31.01
C THR A 8 13.57 36.97 -31.03
N THR A 9 12.82 36.97 -32.14
CA THR A 9 11.62 36.13 -32.28
C THR A 9 11.97 34.64 -32.36
N ILE A 10 13.03 34.27 -33.08
CA ILE A 10 13.53 32.89 -33.13
C ILE A 10 13.99 32.43 -31.74
N LEU A 11 14.72 33.27 -31.00
CA LEU A 11 15.18 32.94 -29.65
C LEU A 11 14.00 32.74 -28.68
N LEU A 12 12.96 33.57 -28.80
CA LEU A 12 11.74 33.45 -27.98
C LEU A 12 11.00 32.13 -28.28
N ILE A 13 10.85 31.76 -29.54
CA ILE A 13 10.22 30.50 -29.97
C ILE A 13 11.02 29.30 -29.45
N TYR A 14 12.35 29.34 -29.55
CA TYR A 14 13.21 28.27 -29.02
C TYR A 14 13.10 28.15 -27.49
N THR A 15 12.99 29.28 -26.78
CA THR A 15 12.82 29.31 -25.33
C THR A 15 11.45 28.76 -24.90
N ILE A 16 10.39 29.11 -25.64
CA ILE A 16 9.04 28.56 -25.40
C ILE A 16 9.02 27.06 -25.70
N TYR A 17 9.61 26.62 -26.81
CA TYR A 17 9.69 25.21 -27.19
C TYR A 17 10.46 24.40 -26.13
N THR A 18 11.62 24.88 -25.70
CA THR A 18 12.39 24.22 -24.63
C THR A 18 11.66 24.23 -23.29
N THR A 19 10.92 25.29 -22.95
CA THR A 19 10.11 25.33 -21.71
C THR A 19 8.92 24.37 -21.76
N ILE A 20 8.22 24.26 -22.90
CA ILE A 20 7.12 23.30 -23.10
C ILE A 20 7.62 21.85 -23.07
N TYR A 21 8.79 21.58 -23.68
CA TYR A 21 9.38 20.25 -23.66
C TYR A 21 9.96 19.88 -22.30
N THR A 22 10.58 20.82 -21.57
CA THR A 22 11.09 20.57 -20.21
C THR A 22 9.98 20.41 -19.19
N THR A 23 8.89 21.17 -19.30
CA THR A 23 7.70 20.97 -18.45
C THR A 23 6.96 19.66 -18.79
N ASN A 24 6.82 19.29 -20.07
CA ASN A 24 6.30 17.96 -20.44
C ASN A 24 7.21 16.81 -20.00
N LEU A 25 8.53 16.96 -20.09
CA LEU A 25 9.47 15.94 -19.58
C LEU A 25 9.38 15.81 -18.05
N TYR A 26 9.14 16.89 -17.32
CA TYR A 26 8.95 16.84 -15.87
C TYR A 26 7.66 16.09 -15.48
N TYR A 27 6.58 16.23 -16.25
CA TYR A 27 5.39 15.39 -16.06
C TYR A 27 5.60 13.94 -16.53
N PHE A 28 6.56 13.70 -17.43
CA PHE A 28 6.95 12.35 -17.87
C PHE A 28 7.91 11.64 -16.88
N PHE A 29 8.53 12.39 -15.97
CA PHE A 29 9.47 11.90 -14.96
C PHE A 29 8.92 11.92 -13.53
N LEU A 30 7.64 12.26 -13.33
CA LEU A 30 6.94 11.77 -12.16
C LEU A 30 6.79 10.26 -12.36
N PRO A 31 7.39 9.40 -11.51
CA PRO A 31 7.08 7.98 -11.58
C PRO A 31 5.55 7.89 -11.53
N PRO A 32 4.92 7.07 -12.40
CA PRO A 32 3.48 6.89 -12.31
C PRO A 32 3.17 6.56 -10.86
N PHE A 33 2.18 7.25 -10.26
CA PHE A 33 1.78 7.02 -8.88
C PHE A 33 1.46 5.53 -8.73
N PHE A 34 2.45 4.75 -8.31
CA PHE A 34 2.36 3.31 -8.21
C PHE A 34 1.60 3.02 -6.93
N MET A 35 0.31 2.78 -7.06
CA MET A 35 -0.55 2.31 -5.98
C MET A 35 -0.12 0.87 -5.68
N SER A 36 0.91 0.73 -4.86
CA SER A 36 1.66 -0.53 -4.74
C SER A 36 1.06 -1.45 -3.69
N LEU A 37 1.13 -2.76 -3.97
CA LEU A 37 0.78 -3.81 -3.03
C LEU A 37 2.04 -4.27 -2.30
N TYR A 38 2.15 -3.98 -1.02
CA TYR A 38 3.41 -4.13 -0.27
C TYR A 38 3.67 -5.55 0.24
N SER A 39 2.64 -6.31 0.58
CA SER A 39 2.81 -7.63 1.17
C SER A 39 1.60 -8.53 1.03
N LEU A 40 1.87 -9.83 1.19
CA LEU A 40 0.88 -10.86 1.48
C LEU A 40 1.36 -11.66 2.70
N VAL A 41 0.52 -11.79 3.71
CA VAL A 41 0.77 -12.55 4.94
C VAL A 41 -0.39 -13.51 5.15
N VAL A 42 -0.06 -14.79 5.37
CA VAL A 42 -1.05 -15.84 5.63
C VAL A 42 -0.89 -16.29 7.08
N VAL A 43 -1.97 -16.21 7.85
CA VAL A 43 -1.98 -16.53 9.28
C VAL A 43 -2.97 -17.66 9.55
N ASN A 44 -2.60 -18.62 10.38
CA ASN A 44 -3.54 -19.65 10.84
C ASN A 44 -4.55 -19.04 11.81
N ILE A 45 -5.85 -19.32 11.63
CA ILE A 45 -6.90 -18.77 12.50
C ILE A 45 -6.77 -19.27 13.95
N HIS A 46 -6.40 -20.55 14.14
CA HIS A 46 -6.38 -21.22 15.44
C HIS A 46 -5.08 -20.95 16.18
N THR A 47 -3.93 -21.17 15.54
CA THR A 47 -2.62 -20.98 16.20
C THR A 47 -2.17 -19.54 16.22
N LYS A 48 -2.76 -18.67 15.38
CA LYS A 48 -2.33 -17.27 15.16
C LYS A 48 -0.88 -17.15 14.65
N GLU A 49 -0.31 -18.25 14.17
CA GLU A 49 1.04 -18.26 13.61
C GLU A 49 1.01 -17.83 12.14
N ILE A 50 2.05 -17.09 11.76
CA ILE A 50 2.27 -16.71 10.36
C ILE A 50 2.83 -17.93 9.62
N ILE A 51 2.04 -18.45 8.68
CA ILE A 51 2.40 -19.61 7.85
C ILE A 51 3.26 -19.15 6.67
N GLU A 52 2.84 -18.08 5.99
CA GLU A 52 3.50 -17.56 4.79
C GLU A 52 3.60 -16.05 4.82
N LYS A 53 4.67 -15.50 4.22
CA LYS A 53 4.91 -14.06 4.14
C LYS A 53 5.69 -13.70 2.88
N TYR A 54 5.16 -12.75 2.12
CA TYR A 54 5.71 -12.25 0.86
C TYR A 54 5.72 -10.74 0.88
N PHE A 55 6.74 -10.12 0.28
CA PHE A 55 6.96 -8.68 0.37
C PHE A 55 7.46 -8.07 -0.94
N TYR A 56 6.85 -6.95 -1.33
CA TYR A 56 7.31 -6.10 -2.41
C TYR A 56 7.54 -4.69 -1.88
N LEU A 57 8.77 -4.42 -1.44
CA LEU A 57 9.14 -3.17 -0.75
C LEU A 57 10.17 -2.35 -1.54
N LYS A 58 10.15 -2.46 -2.88
CA LYS A 58 11.13 -1.79 -3.74
C LYS A 58 11.04 -0.26 -3.63
N GLU A 59 9.84 0.30 -3.36
CA GLU A 59 9.61 1.73 -3.08
C GLU A 59 10.38 2.25 -1.85
N PHE A 60 10.57 1.40 -0.84
CA PHE A 60 11.25 1.79 0.39
C PHE A 60 12.76 1.73 0.23
N SER A 61 13.47 2.63 0.93
CA SER A 61 14.93 2.63 0.91
C SER A 61 15.48 1.36 1.56
N PHE A 62 16.68 0.94 1.12
CA PHE A 62 17.31 -0.28 1.63
C PHE A 62 17.37 -0.33 3.16
N PHE A 63 17.65 0.81 3.80
CA PHE A 63 17.78 0.93 5.25
C PHE A 63 16.44 0.87 6.01
N THR A 64 15.32 1.19 5.36
CA THR A 64 14.00 1.20 6.02
C THR A 64 13.17 -0.05 5.74
N ARG A 65 13.50 -0.80 4.68
CA ARG A 65 12.80 -2.06 4.32
C ARG A 65 12.69 -3.03 5.49
N GLY A 66 13.73 -3.18 6.30
CA GLY A 66 13.71 -4.04 7.49
C GLY A 66 12.62 -3.62 8.47
N SER A 67 12.61 -2.35 8.85
CA SER A 67 11.61 -1.79 9.78
C SER A 67 10.19 -1.88 9.24
N VAL A 68 10.00 -1.65 7.92
CA VAL A 68 8.70 -1.76 7.27
C VAL A 68 8.19 -3.20 7.28
N LYS A 69 9.05 -4.20 7.03
CA LYS A 69 8.68 -5.62 7.13
C LYS A 69 8.20 -5.98 8.53
N GLU A 70 8.95 -5.58 9.55
CA GLU A 70 8.57 -5.85 10.94
C GLU A 70 7.24 -5.18 11.31
N ALA A 71 7.01 -3.94 10.88
CA ALA A 71 5.74 -3.23 11.10
C ALA A 71 4.56 -3.93 10.41
N ILE A 72 4.71 -4.34 9.14
CA ILE A 72 3.68 -5.08 8.41
C ILE A 72 3.33 -6.39 9.11
N LEU A 73 4.33 -7.13 9.58
CA LEU A 73 4.11 -8.41 10.28
C LEU A 73 3.37 -8.20 11.59
N MET A 74 3.77 -7.20 12.38
CA MET A 74 3.11 -6.86 13.63
C MET A 74 1.64 -6.46 13.38
N ILE A 75 1.37 -5.59 12.41
CA ILE A 75 0.00 -5.20 12.03
C ILE A 75 -0.80 -6.42 11.59
N SER A 76 -0.21 -7.31 10.80
CA SER A 76 -0.88 -8.53 10.33
C SER A 76 -1.27 -9.44 11.51
N GLN A 77 -0.40 -9.57 12.51
CA GLN A 77 -0.69 -10.36 13.71
C GLN A 77 -1.80 -9.72 14.55
N GLU A 78 -1.77 -8.41 14.71
CA GLU A 78 -2.78 -7.67 15.44
C GLU A 78 -4.17 -7.79 14.77
N VAL A 79 -4.22 -7.61 13.45
CA VAL A 79 -5.45 -7.79 12.66
C VAL A 79 -5.95 -9.23 12.78
N SER A 80 -5.07 -10.23 12.65
CA SER A 80 -5.45 -11.65 12.74
C SER A 80 -6.00 -12.06 14.10
N SER A 81 -5.59 -11.36 15.16
CA SER A 81 -6.03 -11.62 16.53
C SER A 81 -7.41 -11.06 16.83
N ARG A 82 -7.81 -10.01 16.10
CA ARG A 82 -9.03 -9.24 16.36
C ARG A 82 -10.10 -9.37 15.27
N ILE A 83 -9.82 -10.13 14.22
CA ILE A 83 -10.78 -10.34 13.14
C ILE A 83 -11.99 -11.14 13.63
N THR A 84 -13.18 -10.60 13.36
CA THR A 84 -14.46 -11.20 13.79
C THR A 84 -15.33 -11.67 12.63
N SER A 85 -15.05 -11.21 11.41
CA SER A 85 -15.78 -11.60 10.21
C SER A 85 -14.84 -12.21 9.19
N TYR A 86 -15.35 -13.19 8.47
CA TYR A 86 -14.59 -13.99 7.50
C TYR A 86 -14.64 -13.40 6.09
N ASP A 87 -15.50 -12.41 5.87
CA ASP A 87 -15.63 -11.71 4.61
C ASP A 87 -14.45 -10.79 4.33
N PHE A 88 -14.37 -10.32 3.09
CA PHE A 88 -13.38 -9.34 2.69
C PHE A 88 -13.60 -8.00 3.42
N GLN A 89 -12.55 -7.49 4.05
CA GLN A 89 -12.54 -6.21 4.75
C GLN A 89 -11.36 -5.35 4.29
N SER A 90 -11.59 -4.04 4.25
CA SER A 90 -10.56 -3.03 3.99
C SER A 90 -10.39 -2.18 5.25
N LEU A 91 -9.18 -2.16 5.80
CA LEU A 91 -8.83 -1.44 7.01
C LEU A 91 -7.89 -0.29 6.65
N SER A 92 -8.32 0.96 6.84
CA SER A 92 -7.50 2.12 6.56
C SER A 92 -6.73 2.58 7.79
N HIS A 93 -5.46 2.90 7.61
CA HIS A 93 -4.65 3.56 8.64
C HIS A 93 -3.90 4.74 8.05
N THR A 94 -4.12 5.92 8.61
CA THR A 94 -3.46 7.14 8.18
C THR A 94 -2.35 7.50 9.17
N PHE A 95 -1.13 7.59 8.65
CA PHE A 95 0.03 8.07 9.38
C PHE A 95 0.11 9.59 9.30
N ASN A 96 0.01 10.25 10.47
CA ASN A 96 0.16 11.71 10.64
C ASN A 96 -0.65 12.55 9.64
N ASP A 97 -1.84 12.09 9.25
CA ASP A 97 -2.72 12.81 8.32
C ASP A 97 -2.11 13.08 6.93
N LYS A 98 -1.01 12.38 6.57
CA LYS A 98 -0.27 12.61 5.31
C LYS A 98 -0.22 11.40 4.39
N LYS A 99 -0.01 10.20 4.94
CA LYS A 99 0.03 8.97 4.13
C LYS A 99 -0.91 7.92 4.70
N THR A 100 -1.83 7.48 3.87
CA THR A 100 -2.77 6.41 4.20
C THR A 100 -2.24 5.10 3.65
N TYR A 101 -2.44 4.03 4.41
CA TYR A 101 -2.20 2.66 4.00
C TYR A 101 -3.49 1.86 4.17
N LEU A 102 -3.69 0.89 3.31
CA LEU A 102 -4.80 -0.05 3.39
C LEU A 102 -4.30 -1.43 3.79
N VAL A 103 -5.02 -2.07 4.70
CA VAL A 103 -4.83 -3.47 5.05
C VAL A 103 -6.09 -4.21 4.65
N PHE A 104 -5.96 -5.10 3.67
CA PHE A 104 -7.02 -5.96 3.19
C PHE A 104 -6.94 -7.30 3.90
N THR A 105 -8.08 -7.84 4.30
CA THR A 105 -8.14 -9.15 4.95
C THR A 105 -9.34 -9.94 4.47
N VAL A 106 -9.17 -11.25 4.30
CA VAL A 106 -10.23 -12.21 4.01
C VAL A 106 -9.86 -13.57 4.61
N VAL A 107 -10.86 -14.34 5.01
CA VAL A 107 -10.65 -15.66 5.60
C VAL A 107 -11.06 -16.74 4.61
N TYR A 108 -10.16 -17.70 4.36
CA TYR A 108 -10.43 -18.88 3.55
C TYR A 108 -10.08 -20.15 4.33
N GLY A 109 -11.09 -20.95 4.65
CA GLY A 109 -10.91 -22.15 5.47
C GLY A 109 -10.35 -21.78 6.84
N GLU A 110 -9.16 -22.31 7.17
CA GLU A 110 -8.48 -22.06 8.44
C GLU A 110 -7.39 -20.99 8.35
N HIS A 111 -7.33 -20.25 7.24
CA HIS A 111 -6.28 -19.28 6.97
C HIS A 111 -6.85 -17.87 6.76
N ILE A 112 -6.21 -16.90 7.39
CA ILE A 112 -6.46 -15.47 7.22
C ILE A 112 -5.42 -14.94 6.23
N PHE A 113 -5.90 -14.38 5.12
CA PHE A 113 -5.05 -13.76 4.12
C PHE A 113 -5.08 -12.25 4.34
N ILE A 114 -3.91 -11.65 4.59
CA ILE A 114 -3.75 -10.25 4.91
C ILE A 114 -2.79 -9.61 3.90
N ALA A 115 -3.20 -8.52 3.27
CA ALA A 115 -2.35 -7.77 2.36
C ALA A 115 -2.29 -6.29 2.74
N CYS A 116 -1.10 -5.71 2.72
CA CYS A 116 -0.90 -4.27 2.97
C CYS A 116 -0.63 -3.57 1.65
N ALA A 117 -1.22 -2.41 1.43
CA ALA A 117 -1.08 -1.63 0.21
C ALA A 117 -1.04 -0.13 0.50
N ASP A 118 -0.72 0.65 -0.53
CA ASP A 118 -0.86 2.10 -0.50
C ASP A 118 -2.34 2.52 -0.31
N GLY A 119 -2.54 3.71 0.25
CA GLY A 119 -3.84 4.29 0.60
C GLY A 119 -4.82 4.42 -0.56
N GLU A 120 -4.31 4.46 -1.79
CA GLU A 120 -5.14 4.57 -2.99
C GLU A 120 -5.49 3.21 -3.61
N TYR A 121 -4.90 2.09 -3.17
CA TYR A 121 -5.08 0.78 -3.81
C TYR A 121 -6.55 0.34 -3.88
N LEU A 122 -6.98 -0.10 -5.06
CA LEU A 122 -8.39 -0.46 -5.32
C LEU A 122 -8.80 -1.72 -4.54
N PRO A 123 -9.82 -1.67 -3.65
CA PRO A 123 -10.25 -2.83 -2.88
C PRO A 123 -10.76 -4.00 -3.73
N SER A 124 -11.40 -3.70 -4.87
CA SER A 124 -11.86 -4.71 -5.84
C SER A 124 -10.70 -5.55 -6.37
N VAL A 125 -9.58 -4.90 -6.71
CA VAL A 125 -8.36 -5.58 -7.19
C VAL A 125 -7.73 -6.40 -6.08
N ALA A 126 -7.70 -5.87 -4.84
CA ALA A 126 -7.18 -6.59 -3.69
C ALA A 126 -7.98 -7.85 -3.36
N SER A 127 -9.32 -7.79 -3.46
CA SER A 127 -10.17 -8.97 -3.28
C SER A 127 -9.82 -10.09 -4.26
N VAL A 128 -9.70 -9.76 -5.56
CA VAL A 128 -9.31 -10.73 -6.60
C VAL A 128 -7.89 -11.26 -6.36
N PHE A 129 -6.97 -10.40 -5.93
CA PHE A 129 -5.62 -10.82 -5.57
C PHE A 129 -5.61 -11.87 -4.46
N LEU A 130 -6.34 -11.62 -3.36
CA LEU A 130 -6.40 -12.55 -2.22
C LEU A 130 -7.09 -13.86 -2.61
N GLU A 131 -8.11 -13.81 -3.45
CA GLU A 131 -8.77 -15.01 -3.99
C GLU A 131 -7.79 -15.87 -4.79
N LYS A 132 -7.01 -15.26 -5.70
CA LYS A 132 -6.01 -15.98 -6.50
C LYS A 132 -4.84 -16.48 -5.65
N ALA A 133 -4.45 -15.73 -4.62
CA ALA A 133 -3.38 -16.13 -3.71
C ALA A 133 -3.66 -17.46 -3.00
N ARG A 134 -4.95 -17.81 -2.79
CA ARG A 134 -5.36 -19.09 -2.19
C ARG A 134 -4.86 -20.32 -2.96
N GLY A 135 -4.96 -20.26 -4.30
CA GLY A 135 -4.62 -21.39 -5.18
C GLY A 135 -3.27 -21.25 -5.88
N CYS A 136 -2.59 -20.12 -5.73
CA CYS A 136 -1.34 -19.85 -6.42
C CYS A 136 -0.15 -20.50 -5.72
N ILE A 137 0.71 -21.16 -6.51
CA ILE A 137 1.97 -21.73 -6.04
C ILE A 137 3.03 -20.63 -5.87
N ASP A 138 3.15 -19.73 -6.86
CA ASP A 138 4.16 -18.66 -6.90
C ASP A 138 3.55 -17.30 -6.50
N LYS A 139 3.49 -17.08 -5.19
CA LYS A 139 2.90 -15.88 -4.59
C LYS A 139 3.78 -14.63 -4.73
N ASP A 140 5.10 -14.78 -4.86
CA ASP A 140 6.00 -13.66 -5.12
C ASP A 140 5.72 -13.07 -6.50
N ARG A 141 5.62 -13.92 -7.53
CA ARG A 141 5.25 -13.47 -8.88
C ARG A 141 3.84 -12.89 -8.93
N LEU A 142 2.89 -13.50 -8.23
CA LEU A 142 1.53 -12.96 -8.15
C LEU A 142 1.53 -11.56 -7.52
N LEU A 143 2.30 -11.35 -6.45
CA LEU A 143 2.45 -10.05 -5.81
C LEU A 143 3.03 -9.02 -6.79
N GLU A 144 4.04 -9.39 -7.60
CA GLU A 144 4.60 -8.50 -8.64
C GLU A 144 3.58 -8.17 -9.74
N GLU A 145 2.75 -9.14 -10.14
CA GLU A 145 1.72 -8.95 -11.16
C GLU A 145 0.64 -7.95 -10.73
N TYR A 146 0.33 -7.92 -9.44
CA TYR A 146 -0.75 -7.10 -8.85
C TYR A 146 -0.27 -5.76 -8.28
N GLN A 147 0.93 -5.29 -8.66
CA GLN A 147 1.47 -4.01 -8.18
C GLN A 147 0.73 -2.79 -8.68
N ASP A 148 0.15 -2.82 -9.88
CA ASP A 148 -0.60 -1.69 -10.42
C ASP A 148 -2.09 -2.02 -10.46
N SER A 149 -2.83 -1.47 -9.51
CA SER A 149 -4.27 -1.71 -9.42
C SER A 149 -5.04 -1.12 -10.60
N LYS A 150 -4.60 0.01 -11.17
CA LYS A 150 -5.32 0.71 -12.25
C LYS A 150 -5.25 -0.06 -13.56
N SER A 151 -4.10 -0.64 -13.90
CA SER A 151 -4.00 -1.50 -15.09
C SER A 151 -4.78 -2.80 -14.96
N LYS A 152 -4.95 -3.32 -13.74
CA LYS A 152 -5.77 -4.52 -13.49
C LYS A 152 -7.27 -4.23 -13.49
N ASP A 153 -7.67 -3.01 -13.14
CA ASP A 153 -9.05 -2.53 -13.17
C ASP A 153 -9.57 -2.16 -14.58
N THR A 154 -9.10 -2.81 -15.65
CA THR A 154 -9.63 -2.53 -17.00
C THR A 154 -11.09 -3.00 -17.10
N LEU A 155 -12.00 -2.08 -16.73
CA LEU A 155 -13.45 -1.90 -16.76
C LEU A 155 -14.45 -3.05 -16.99
N GLY A 156 -14.04 -4.28 -17.31
CA GLY A 156 -14.94 -5.41 -17.59
C GLY A 156 -14.53 -6.75 -16.99
N LYS A 157 -13.23 -7.02 -16.77
CA LYS A 157 -12.79 -8.33 -16.26
C LYS A 157 -13.09 -8.52 -14.77
N ILE A 158 -12.74 -7.52 -13.96
CA ILE A 158 -12.99 -7.54 -12.51
C ILE A 158 -14.49 -7.38 -12.20
N LYS A 159 -15.21 -6.54 -12.97
CA LYS A 159 -16.67 -6.37 -12.79
C LYS A 159 -17.47 -7.67 -13.00
N ASN A 160 -17.02 -8.53 -13.91
CA ASN A 160 -17.69 -9.82 -14.16
C ASN A 160 -17.40 -10.84 -13.03
N GLU A 161 -16.22 -10.81 -12.42
CA GLU A 161 -15.88 -11.65 -11.25
C GLU A 161 -16.59 -11.15 -9.96
N ILE A 162 -16.84 -9.83 -9.83
CA ILE A 162 -17.52 -9.20 -8.67
C ILE A 162 -19.04 -9.07 -8.91
N THR A 163 -19.68 -10.06 -9.55
CA THR A 163 -21.16 -10.01 -9.73
C THR A 163 -21.92 -10.28 -8.42
N GLU A 164 -21.24 -10.77 -7.38
CA GLU A 164 -21.74 -10.67 -6.01
C GLU A 164 -21.29 -9.32 -5.43
N THR A 165 -22.25 -8.41 -5.24
CA THR A 165 -22.02 -7.14 -4.53
C THR A 165 -21.72 -7.45 -3.05
N LYS A 166 -20.51 -7.91 -2.77
CA LYS A 166 -19.95 -7.89 -1.41
C LYS A 166 -19.65 -6.42 -1.12
N GLU A 167 -20.51 -5.79 -0.33
CA GLU A 167 -20.18 -4.48 0.23
C GLU A 167 -18.81 -4.58 0.89
N VAL A 168 -17.82 -3.89 0.31
CA VAL A 168 -16.49 -3.82 0.91
C VAL A 168 -16.67 -3.06 2.21
N CYS A 169 -16.54 -3.76 3.34
CA CYS A 169 -16.59 -3.12 4.63
C CYS A 169 -15.30 -2.33 4.82
N ILE A 170 -15.40 -1.01 4.70
CA ILE A 170 -14.29 -0.09 4.98
C ILE A 170 -14.36 0.28 6.46
N LYS A 171 -13.35 -0.14 7.21
CA LYS A 171 -13.17 0.22 8.61
C LYS A 171 -11.84 0.95 8.78
N THR A 172 -11.67 1.69 9.85
CA THR A 172 -10.34 2.18 10.23
C THR A 172 -9.60 1.08 10.98
N LEU A 173 -8.29 0.93 10.80
CA LEU A 173 -7.49 -0.03 11.56
C LEU A 173 -7.62 0.20 13.07
N ASN A 174 -7.70 1.46 13.49
CA ASN A 174 -7.91 1.83 14.90
C ASN A 174 -9.25 1.34 15.45
N SER A 175 -10.26 1.09 14.61
CA SER A 175 -11.55 0.53 15.07
C SER A 175 -11.44 -0.94 15.49
N LEU A 176 -10.37 -1.63 15.08
CA LEU A 176 -10.09 -2.98 15.56
C LEU A 176 -9.43 -2.98 16.93
N PHE A 177 -8.80 -1.89 17.35
CA PHE A 177 -8.13 -1.81 18.65
C PHE A 177 -9.13 -1.53 19.77
N GLU A 178 -8.74 -1.85 21.00
CA GLU A 178 -9.55 -1.54 22.17
C GLU A 178 -9.77 -0.02 22.32
N ARG A 179 -10.88 0.35 22.96
CA ARG A 179 -11.21 1.77 23.17
C ARG A 179 -10.05 2.48 23.89
N GLY A 180 -9.40 3.40 23.18
CA GLY A 180 -8.30 4.20 23.69
C GLY A 180 -6.89 3.67 23.36
N GLU A 181 -6.76 2.48 22.77
CA GLU A 181 -5.48 1.93 22.32
C GLU A 181 -5.13 2.42 20.91
N LYS A 182 -3.93 2.96 20.73
CA LYS A 182 -3.42 3.43 19.42
C LYS A 182 -2.37 2.47 18.88
N LEU A 183 -2.17 2.50 17.55
CA LEU A 183 -1.09 1.74 16.91
C LEU A 183 0.29 2.07 17.51
N ASP A 184 0.51 3.32 17.91
CA ASP A 184 1.71 3.77 18.61
C ASP A 184 1.97 2.98 19.92
N ASP A 185 0.90 2.71 20.69
CA ASP A 185 1.00 1.99 21.97
C ASP A 185 1.32 0.51 21.75
N LEU A 186 0.71 -0.09 20.71
CA LEU A 186 0.97 -1.47 20.31
C LEU A 186 2.43 -1.66 19.87
N ILE A 187 3.00 -0.68 19.18
CA ILE A 187 4.40 -0.70 18.73
C ILE A 187 5.37 -0.65 19.89
N ASP A 188 5.06 0.12 20.91
CA ASP A 188 5.89 0.22 22.10
C ASP A 188 5.90 -1.09 22.89
N LYS A 189 4.73 -1.73 23.01
CA LYS A 189 4.57 -3.02 23.69
C LYS A 189 5.09 -4.20 22.86
N SER A 190 5.11 -4.10 21.53
CA SER A 190 5.45 -5.23 20.66
C SER A 190 6.88 -5.72 20.86
N GLU A 191 7.06 -6.97 21.28
CA GLU A 191 8.39 -7.60 21.37
C GLU A 191 8.93 -8.04 20.00
N GLN A 192 8.07 -8.09 18.99
CA GLN A 192 8.40 -8.52 17.63
C GLN A 192 9.13 -7.44 16.85
N LEU A 193 9.02 -6.18 17.26
CA LEU A 193 9.71 -5.06 16.65
C LEU A 193 11.10 -4.88 17.28
N SER A 194 12.13 -4.85 16.44
CA SER A 194 13.47 -4.52 16.87
C SER A 194 13.53 -3.07 17.41
N LYS A 195 14.49 -2.80 18.29
CA LYS A 195 14.70 -1.45 18.83
C LYS A 195 14.86 -0.40 17.72
N SER A 196 15.53 -0.77 16.63
CA SER A 196 15.71 0.08 15.45
C SER A 196 14.38 0.39 14.77
N SER A 197 13.52 -0.62 14.58
CA SER A 197 12.20 -0.46 13.96
C SER A 197 11.26 0.39 14.79
N LYS A 198 11.24 0.19 16.12
CA LYS A 198 10.46 1.05 17.05
C LYS A 198 10.90 2.50 16.95
N MET A 199 12.21 2.76 16.99
CA MET A 199 12.76 4.11 16.85
C MET A 199 12.42 4.72 15.48
N PHE A 200 12.53 3.95 14.40
CA PHE A 200 12.17 4.39 13.06
C PHE A 200 10.70 4.79 12.96
N TYR A 201 9.81 3.94 13.46
CA TYR A 201 8.38 4.20 13.45
C TYR A 201 8.05 5.49 14.21
N LYS A 202 8.59 5.66 15.42
CA LYS A 202 8.43 6.88 16.22
C LYS A 202 8.98 8.12 15.51
N ALA A 203 10.13 8.00 14.87
CA ALA A 203 10.76 9.09 14.14
C ALA A 203 9.92 9.52 12.93
N ALA A 204 9.36 8.55 12.18
CA ALA A 204 8.43 8.80 11.09
C ALA A 204 7.13 9.45 11.61
N HIS A 205 6.65 9.03 12.78
CA HIS A 205 5.50 9.65 13.43
C HIS A 205 5.81 11.13 13.79
N LYS A 206 6.97 11.39 14.42
CA LYS A 206 7.35 12.73 14.88
C LYS A 206 7.71 13.71 13.75
N ARG A 207 8.43 13.27 12.71
CA ARG A 207 8.89 14.14 11.61
C ARG A 207 7.75 14.72 10.77
N ASN A 208 6.59 14.09 10.79
CA ASN A 208 5.47 14.48 9.92
C ASN A 208 4.44 15.38 10.60
N LYS A 209 4.57 15.68 11.91
CA LYS A 209 3.65 16.54 12.69
C LYS A 209 3.93 18.04 12.64
N CYS A 210 5.07 18.48 12.09
CA CYS A 210 5.38 19.90 11.88
C CYS A 210 5.48 20.19 10.38
N CYS A 211 4.33 20.52 9.76
CA CYS A 211 4.23 21.45 8.64
C CYS A 211 2.97 22.27 8.88
#